data_AF-A0A9E3WZU1-F1
#
_entry.id   AF-A0A9E3WZU1-F1
#
_cell.length_a   1.000
_cell.length_b   1.000
_cell.length_c   1.000
_cell.angle_alpha   90.00
_cell.angle_beta   90.00
_cell.angle_gamma   90.00
#
_symmetry.space_group_name_H-M   'P 1'
#
loop_
_entity.id
_entity.type
_entity.pdbx_description
1 polymer ?
#
loop_
_entity_poly.entity_id
_entity_poly.type
_entity_poly.pdbx_seq_one_letter_code
_entity_poly.pdbx_strand_id
1 'polypeptide(L)'
;MPTPPNGLIIICKRDCPTCTLLTPVYEQLRAGPTPITIYTQDDPTFPTTDAVDDTALEHSFHLNIDTVPTLIRVQNGVEQARTVGWQRSEWEAISGVTGLGADLPAMRPGCGARNVMPGIAEELQVRYGETGMKARQIEVGDYVDEWEYAFEQGWSDGLPVVPPTPARVYRMLQGTNRRPDEVVGVIPPNQNSCTVEKVAINAVMAGCKPEYMPVVLAAVEAALQDEFCMHGVLATTYHVGPVVIVNGPIAKQIGMNSGVNALGQGNRANATIGRALQLVIRNVGGGRPGEVDRAVMGNPGKYTFCFAEREADSPWESLAMERGFAPEQSTVTLFAGDGVHPIMDQLSRTPESLARSFAMALRGVCHPKMAQGSDAILLVCPEHARTFREAGWSKARLTEEIDTLLTTDIRELVRGA
;
A
#
# COMPACT_ATOMS: atom_id res chain seq x y z
N MET A 1 13.25 19.82 20.18
CA MET A 1 13.39 18.77 21.21
C MET A 1 14.00 19.38 22.45
N PRO A 2 13.44 19.15 23.65
CA PRO A 2 14.09 19.56 24.90
C PRO A 2 15.40 18.79 25.05
N THR A 3 16.46 19.47 25.51
CA THR A 3 17.72 18.80 25.86
C THR A 3 17.47 17.84 27.03
N PRO A 4 17.87 16.56 26.95
CA PRO A 4 17.64 15.62 28.04
C PRO A 4 18.38 16.06 29.31
N PRO A 5 17.78 15.86 30.50
CA PRO A 5 18.40 16.28 31.76
C PRO A 5 19.71 15.53 32.00
N ASN A 6 20.70 16.22 32.56
CA ASN A 6 21.96 15.60 32.97
C ASN A 6 21.73 14.64 34.14
N GLY A 7 22.49 13.55 34.18
CA GLY A 7 22.41 12.53 35.23
C GLY A 7 21.94 11.18 34.68
N LEU A 8 21.08 10.50 35.44
CA LEU A 8 20.47 9.23 35.06
C LEU A 8 19.03 9.47 34.64
N ILE A 9 18.62 8.87 33.53
CA ILE A 9 17.24 8.82 33.07
C ILE A 9 16.79 7.37 33.15
N ILE A 10 15.66 7.13 33.82
CA ILE A 10 14.97 5.84 33.79
C ILE A 10 13.66 6.01 33.05
N ILE A 11 13.38 5.10 32.12
CA ILE A 11 12.08 5.02 31.46
C ILE A 11 11.46 3.69 31.87
N CYS A 12 10.25 3.76 32.40
CA CYS A 12 9.56 2.61 32.97
C CYS A 12 8.05 2.67 32.72
N LYS A 13 7.35 1.60 33.09
CA LYS A 13 5.89 1.54 33.05
C LYS A 13 5.38 0.56 34.10
N ARG A 14 4.25 0.84 34.73
CA ARG A 14 3.67 -0.01 35.78
C ARG A 14 3.29 -1.39 35.24
N ASP A 15 2.79 -1.47 34.01
CA ASP A 15 2.36 -2.73 33.39
C ASP A 15 3.53 -3.73 33.15
N CYS A 16 4.78 -3.29 33.30
CA CYS A 16 5.98 -4.12 33.14
C CYS A 16 6.37 -4.76 34.49
N PRO A 17 6.38 -6.10 34.60
CA PRO A 17 6.78 -6.79 35.83
C PRO A 17 8.22 -6.47 36.25
N THR A 18 9.13 -6.33 35.28
CA THR A 18 10.52 -5.95 35.54
C THR A 18 10.61 -4.53 36.09
N CYS A 19 9.86 -3.56 35.54
CA CYS A 19 9.82 -2.21 36.09
C CYS A 19 9.33 -2.19 37.54
N THR A 20 8.27 -2.95 37.85
CA THR A 20 7.72 -3.05 39.20
C THR A 20 8.74 -3.67 40.17
N LEU A 21 9.43 -4.73 39.73
CA LEU A 21 10.50 -5.38 40.51
C LEU A 21 11.65 -4.42 40.86
N LEU A 22 11.96 -3.47 39.97
CA LEU A 22 13.05 -2.52 40.13
C LEU A 22 12.70 -1.28 40.97
N THR A 23 11.48 -1.15 41.48
CA THR A 23 11.10 -0.01 42.35
C THR A 23 12.13 0.26 43.47
N PRO A 24 12.62 -0.75 44.24
CA PRO A 24 13.65 -0.52 45.26
C PRO A 24 15.01 -0.08 44.68
N VAL A 25 15.35 -0.50 43.46
CA VAL A 25 16.58 -0.07 42.77
C VAL A 25 16.48 1.40 42.38
N TYR A 26 15.31 1.87 41.97
CA TYR A 26 15.08 3.29 41.67
C TYR A 26 15.29 4.16 42.90
N GLU A 27 14.85 3.71 44.07
CA GLU A 27 15.09 4.37 45.36
C GLU A 27 16.59 4.38 45.74
N GLN A 28 17.29 3.26 45.54
CA GLN A 28 18.75 3.19 45.75
C GLN A 28 19.51 4.19 44.87
N LEU A 29 19.11 4.30 43.59
CA LEU A 29 19.70 5.26 42.66
C LEU A 29 19.39 6.71 43.03
N ARG A 30 18.18 7.00 43.52
CA ARG A 30 17.81 8.32 44.05
C ARG A 30 18.62 8.75 45.25
N ALA A 31 18.98 7.80 46.12
CA ALA A 31 19.87 8.05 47.25
C ALA A 31 21.35 8.21 46.84
N GLY A 32 21.69 7.90 45.58
CA GLY A 32 23.03 8.02 45.03
C GLY A 32 23.47 9.46 44.72
N PRO A 33 24.74 9.66 44.34
CA PRO A 33 25.31 10.99 44.10
C PRO A 33 24.91 11.59 42.74
N THR A 34 24.36 10.80 41.83
CA THR A 34 24.00 11.23 40.48
C THR A 34 22.50 11.60 40.45
N PRO A 35 22.13 12.82 40.00
CA PRO A 35 20.73 13.18 39.81
C PRO A 35 20.01 12.19 38.91
N ILE A 36 18.74 11.92 39.21
CA ILE A 36 17.92 10.96 38.47
C ILE A 36 16.60 11.59 38.06
N THR A 37 16.15 11.28 36.85
CA THR A 37 14.81 11.58 36.33
C THR A 37 14.16 10.29 35.90
N ILE A 38 12.94 10.03 36.36
CA ILE A 38 12.18 8.82 36.02
C ILE A 38 10.97 9.23 35.20
N TYR A 39 10.83 8.69 33.98
CA TYR A 39 9.66 8.84 33.13
C TYR A 39 8.80 7.58 33.20
N THR A 40 7.48 7.75 33.28
CA THR A 40 6.50 6.66 33.35
C THR A 40 5.52 6.72 32.19
N GLN A 41 5.37 5.61 31.45
CA GLN A 41 4.62 5.58 30.19
C GLN A 41 3.10 5.34 30.33
N ASP A 42 2.61 4.92 31.49
CA ASP A 42 1.24 4.40 31.65
C ASP A 42 0.52 4.83 32.94
N ASP A 43 1.25 5.02 34.04
CA ASP A 43 0.70 5.50 35.30
C ASP A 43 1.56 6.64 35.86
N PRO A 44 1.03 7.89 35.88
CA PRO A 44 1.72 9.07 36.43
C PRO A 44 2.11 8.95 37.91
N THR A 45 1.56 7.98 38.65
CA THR A 45 1.88 7.73 40.06
C THR A 45 2.93 6.65 40.28
N PHE A 46 3.40 6.00 39.21
CA PHE A 46 4.42 4.96 39.23
C PHE A 46 5.80 5.50 38.82
N PRO A 47 6.92 5.02 39.40
CA PRO A 47 7.02 4.20 40.62
C PRO A 47 6.64 4.97 41.88
N THR A 48 6.64 6.31 41.80
CA THR A 48 6.33 7.25 42.87
C THR A 48 5.74 8.53 42.26
N THR A 49 5.10 9.38 43.06
CA THR A 49 4.40 10.59 42.58
C THR A 49 5.30 11.70 42.02
N ASP A 50 6.62 11.61 42.22
CA ASP A 50 7.61 12.53 41.66
C ASP A 50 8.19 12.04 40.31
N ALA A 51 7.72 10.90 39.80
CA ALA A 51 8.00 10.50 38.42
C ALA A 51 7.37 11.50 37.43
N VAL A 52 8.05 11.71 36.31
CA VAL A 52 7.57 12.56 35.22
C VAL A 52 6.56 11.77 34.39
N ASP A 53 5.35 12.31 34.28
CA ASP A 53 4.29 11.76 33.44
C ASP A 53 4.72 11.80 31.97
N ASP A 54 4.84 10.61 31.37
CA ASP A 54 5.09 10.42 29.94
C ASP A 54 3.99 9.53 29.32
N THR A 55 2.75 9.62 29.82
CA THR A 55 1.59 8.92 29.23
C THR A 55 1.26 9.40 27.82
N ALA A 56 1.64 10.64 27.48
CA ALA A 56 1.59 11.17 26.12
C ALA A 56 2.77 10.70 25.23
N LEU A 57 3.74 9.98 25.81
CA LEU A 57 4.88 9.31 25.18
C LEU A 57 5.85 10.23 24.42
N GLU A 58 5.81 11.54 24.65
CA GLU A 58 6.68 12.51 23.98
C GLU A 58 8.15 12.26 24.35
N HIS A 59 8.46 12.07 25.64
CA HIS A 59 9.83 11.87 26.10
C HIS A 59 10.36 10.52 25.61
N SER A 60 9.56 9.46 25.73
CA SER A 60 9.91 8.13 25.22
C SER A 60 10.15 8.09 23.71
N PHE A 61 9.33 8.82 22.94
CA PHE A 61 9.52 8.97 21.50
C PHE A 61 10.86 9.65 21.20
N HIS A 62 11.09 10.80 21.81
CA HIS A 62 12.28 11.61 21.60
C HIS A 62 13.59 10.89 22.04
N LEU A 63 13.54 10.10 23.11
CA LEU A 63 14.69 9.32 23.59
C LEU A 63 14.91 8.00 22.81
N ASN A 64 14.07 7.70 21.80
CA ASN A 64 14.10 6.46 21.02
C ASN A 64 14.07 5.22 21.91
N ILE A 65 13.06 5.14 22.79
CA ILE A 65 12.89 4.02 23.72
C ILE A 65 12.14 2.88 23.01
N ASP A 66 12.74 1.70 22.91
CA ASP A 66 12.08 0.49 22.38
C ASP A 66 11.64 -0.49 23.48
N THR A 67 12.32 -0.43 24.63
CA THR A 67 12.22 -1.40 25.72
C THR A 67 12.15 -0.67 27.05
N VAL A 68 11.45 -1.24 28.02
CA VAL A 68 11.40 -0.76 29.41
C VAL A 68 11.58 -1.93 30.39
N PRO A 69 12.27 -1.75 31.53
CA PRO A 69 12.94 -0.51 31.93
C PRO A 69 14.17 -0.22 31.06
N THR A 70 14.44 1.06 30.82
CA THR A 70 15.68 1.53 30.18
C THR A 70 16.36 2.52 31.10
N LEU A 71 17.67 2.36 31.31
CA LEU A 71 18.52 3.29 32.05
C LEU A 71 19.48 3.96 31.07
N ILE A 72 19.51 5.29 31.09
CA ILE A 72 20.36 6.13 30.25
C ILE A 72 21.19 7.05 31.14
N ARG A 73 22.47 7.22 30.83
CA ARG A 73 23.31 8.26 31.43
C ARG A 73 23.52 9.40 30.44
N VAL A 74 23.25 10.62 30.89
CA VAL A 74 23.34 11.84 30.08
C VAL A 74 24.31 12.82 30.71
N GLN A 75 25.19 13.40 29.89
CA GLN A 75 26.12 14.46 30.28
C GLN A 75 26.16 15.54 29.21
N ASN A 76 26.05 16.81 29.63
CA ASN A 76 25.94 17.98 28.76
C ASN A 76 24.86 17.83 27.68
N GLY A 77 23.72 17.21 28.04
CA GLY A 77 22.63 16.95 27.11
C GLY A 77 22.89 15.84 26.07
N VAL A 78 24.01 15.13 26.19
CA VAL A 78 24.40 14.04 25.28
C VAL A 78 24.36 12.72 26.02
N GLU A 79 23.70 11.73 25.44
CA GLU A 79 23.71 10.36 25.93
C GLU A 79 25.12 9.77 25.88
N GLN A 80 25.56 9.22 27.02
CA GLN A 80 26.87 8.59 27.19
C GLN A 80 26.79 7.07 27.15
N ALA A 81 25.73 6.50 27.73
CA ALA A 81 25.51 5.05 27.79
C ALA A 81 24.03 4.73 28.03
N ARG A 82 23.57 3.58 27.53
CA ARG A 82 22.25 3.02 27.79
C ARG A 82 22.31 1.52 28.07
N THR A 83 21.37 1.03 28.87
CA THR A 83 21.06 -0.41 29.04
C THR A 83 19.54 -0.60 29.09
N VAL A 84 19.07 -1.78 28.67
CA VAL A 84 17.66 -2.13 28.58
C VAL A 84 17.36 -3.40 29.38
N GLY A 85 16.14 -3.49 29.92
CA GLY A 85 15.82 -4.51 30.91
C GLY A 85 16.62 -4.31 32.21
N TRP A 86 16.75 -5.39 32.96
CA TRP A 86 17.55 -5.41 34.18
C TRP A 86 18.75 -6.32 34.01
N GLN A 87 19.95 -5.77 34.15
CA GLN A 87 21.16 -6.53 34.38
C GLN A 87 22.01 -5.77 35.39
N ARG A 88 22.16 -6.32 36.59
CA ARG A 88 22.77 -5.62 37.73
C ARG A 88 24.11 -5.00 37.35
N SER A 89 25.01 -5.78 36.77
CA SER A 89 26.36 -5.31 36.43
C SER A 89 26.37 -4.13 35.46
N GLU A 90 25.44 -4.10 34.50
CA GLU A 90 25.34 -3.00 33.53
C GLU A 90 24.74 -1.75 34.16
N TRP A 91 23.70 -1.93 34.98
CA TRP A 91 23.08 -0.85 35.73
C TRP A 91 24.07 -0.20 36.70
N GLU A 92 24.87 -1.00 37.41
CA GLU A 92 25.93 -0.51 38.30
C GLU A 92 27.03 0.22 37.50
N ALA A 93 27.46 -0.32 36.36
CA ALA A 93 28.46 0.31 35.50
C ALA A 93 28.00 1.67 34.96
N ILE A 94 26.75 1.77 34.49
CA ILE A 94 26.18 3.01 33.94
C ILE A 94 25.93 4.02 35.06
N SER A 95 25.29 3.61 36.15
CA SER A 95 24.93 4.50 37.26
C SER A 95 26.13 4.94 38.10
N GLY A 96 27.18 4.13 38.17
CA GLY A 96 28.28 4.29 39.11
C GLY A 96 27.94 3.92 40.57
N VAL A 97 26.79 3.29 40.80
CA VAL A 97 26.34 2.83 42.13
C VAL A 97 26.49 1.32 42.21
N THR A 98 27.16 0.81 43.24
CA THR A 98 27.37 -0.63 43.45
C THR A 98 26.40 -1.21 44.49
N GLY A 99 26.13 -2.50 44.42
CA GLY A 99 25.24 -3.20 45.35
C GLY A 99 23.77 -3.06 45.00
N LEU A 100 23.44 -2.75 43.75
CA LEU A 100 22.06 -2.49 43.34
C LEU A 100 21.21 -3.76 43.40
N GLY A 101 20.07 -3.67 44.08
CA GLY A 101 19.08 -4.74 44.17
C GLY A 101 19.69 -6.07 44.63
N ALA A 102 20.42 -6.08 45.74
CA ALA A 102 21.14 -7.26 46.26
C ALA A 102 20.26 -8.52 46.34
N ASP A 103 19.00 -8.36 46.73
CA ASP A 103 18.02 -9.45 46.88
C ASP A 103 17.28 -9.79 45.58
N LEU A 104 17.54 -9.07 44.49
CA LEU A 104 16.91 -9.31 43.19
C LEU A 104 17.71 -10.34 42.36
N PRO A 105 17.08 -11.02 41.39
CA PRO A 105 17.82 -11.76 40.37
C PRO A 105 18.84 -10.86 39.67
N ALA A 106 20.00 -11.41 39.26
CA ALA A 106 21.03 -10.61 38.59
C ALA A 106 20.59 -10.06 37.23
N MET A 107 19.60 -10.69 36.59
CA MET A 107 19.06 -10.29 35.30
C MET A 107 17.56 -10.57 35.17
N ARG A 108 16.83 -9.68 34.50
CA ARG A 108 15.46 -9.87 34.02
C ARG A 108 15.29 -9.15 32.68
N PRO A 109 14.62 -9.79 31.68
CA PRO A 109 14.32 -9.11 30.44
C PRO A 109 13.34 -7.94 30.66
N GLY A 110 13.41 -6.93 29.80
CA GLY A 110 12.42 -5.86 29.73
C GLY A 110 11.15 -6.27 28.97
N CYS A 111 10.22 -5.33 28.86
CA CYS A 111 9.03 -5.40 28.00
C CYS A 111 9.12 -4.35 26.90
N GLY A 112 8.40 -4.53 25.80
CA GLY A 112 8.27 -3.51 24.76
C GLY A 112 7.68 -2.20 25.33
N ALA A 113 8.31 -1.09 24.96
CA ALA A 113 7.87 0.24 25.35
C ALA A 113 6.56 0.62 24.63
N ARG A 114 5.72 1.45 25.27
CA ARG A 114 4.41 1.81 24.70
C ARG A 114 4.50 2.61 23.41
N ASN A 115 5.52 3.45 23.27
CA ASN A 115 5.75 4.31 22.12
C ASN A 115 6.12 3.56 20.82
N VAL A 116 6.51 2.28 20.90
CA VAL A 116 6.80 1.44 19.73
C VAL A 116 5.70 0.43 19.43
N MET A 117 4.58 0.49 20.15
CA MET A 117 3.44 -0.39 19.89
C MET A 117 2.81 -0.08 18.52
N PRO A 118 2.32 -1.11 17.79
CA PRO A 118 1.67 -0.90 16.50
C PRO A 118 0.53 0.13 16.57
N GLY A 119 0.53 1.12 15.68
CA GLY A 119 -0.45 2.21 15.66
C GLY A 119 -0.01 3.43 16.48
N ILE A 120 0.68 3.22 17.61
CA ILE A 120 1.16 4.32 18.46
C ILE A 120 2.38 4.99 17.83
N ALA A 121 3.33 4.22 17.29
CA ALA A 121 4.54 4.77 16.70
C ALA A 121 4.22 5.75 15.56
N GLU A 122 3.25 5.42 14.71
CA GLU A 122 2.83 6.29 13.61
C GLU A 122 2.12 7.56 14.12
N GLU A 123 1.30 7.46 15.17
CA GLU A 123 0.68 8.62 15.81
C GLU A 123 1.71 9.56 16.45
N LEU A 124 2.71 9.00 17.14
CA LEU A 124 3.78 9.79 17.76
C LEU A 124 4.67 10.45 16.72
N GLN A 125 4.98 9.75 15.63
CA GLN A 125 5.72 10.36 14.52
C GLN A 125 4.96 11.51 13.87
N VAL A 126 3.64 11.39 13.73
CA VAL A 126 2.79 12.50 13.25
C VAL A 126 2.77 13.66 14.24
N ARG A 127 2.71 13.37 15.54
CA ARG A 127 2.54 14.39 16.59
C ARG A 127 3.83 15.14 16.91
N TYR A 128 4.94 14.42 17.01
CA TYR A 128 6.22 14.94 17.55
C TYR A 128 7.38 14.84 16.55
N GLY A 129 7.22 14.07 15.48
CA GLY A 129 8.25 13.85 14.47
C GLY A 129 8.07 14.69 13.21
N GLU A 130 9.04 14.57 12.30
CA GLU A 130 8.93 15.09 10.94
C GLU A 130 8.32 14.02 10.04
N THR A 131 7.24 14.36 9.33
CA THR A 131 6.55 13.43 8.42
C THR A 131 6.78 13.76 6.95
N GLY A 132 7.17 15.00 6.64
CA GLY A 132 7.25 15.51 5.27
C GLY A 132 5.88 15.70 4.59
N MET A 133 4.78 15.37 5.27
CA MET A 133 3.40 15.53 4.77
C MET A 133 3.01 17.00 4.74
N LYS A 134 2.35 17.42 3.65
CA LYS A 134 1.96 18.81 3.37
C LYS A 134 0.50 18.95 2.91
N ALA A 135 -0.21 17.84 2.69
CA ALA A 135 -1.60 17.89 2.27
C ALA A 135 -2.47 18.57 3.34
N ARG A 136 -3.48 19.31 2.89
CA ARG A 136 -4.43 19.99 3.77
C ARG A 136 -5.15 18.97 4.65
N GLN A 137 -5.10 19.18 5.96
CA GLN A 137 -5.90 18.43 6.92
C GLN A 137 -7.32 18.99 7.00
N ILE A 138 -8.30 18.10 7.16
CA ILE A 138 -9.71 18.44 7.26
C ILE A 138 -10.17 17.92 8.63
N GLU A 139 -10.52 18.84 9.51
CA GLU A 139 -11.09 18.50 10.80
C GLU A 139 -12.54 18.05 10.62
N VAL A 140 -12.83 16.86 11.14
CA VAL A 140 -14.17 16.28 11.19
C VAL A 140 -14.56 16.25 12.66
N GLY A 141 -15.73 16.81 13.00
CA GLY A 141 -16.17 16.91 14.39
C GLY A 141 -16.42 15.54 15.02
N ASP A 142 -16.21 15.40 16.32
CA ASP A 142 -16.23 14.12 17.05
C ASP A 142 -17.54 13.31 16.92
N TYR A 143 -18.66 13.98 16.61
CA TYR A 143 -19.98 13.36 16.43
C TYR A 143 -20.38 13.13 14.97
N VAL A 144 -19.48 13.43 14.03
CA VAL A 144 -19.71 13.20 12.60
C VAL A 144 -19.16 11.83 12.22
N ASP A 145 -19.96 11.04 11.51
CA ASP A 145 -19.50 9.79 10.92
C ASP A 145 -18.55 10.09 9.74
N GLU A 146 -17.27 9.76 9.92
CA GLU A 146 -16.23 9.99 8.91
C GLU A 146 -16.50 9.28 7.58
N TRP A 147 -17.25 8.17 7.59
CA TRP A 147 -17.62 7.43 6.39
C TRP A 147 -18.70 8.18 5.60
N GLU A 148 -19.77 8.61 6.28
CA GLU A 148 -20.84 9.42 5.68
C GLU A 148 -20.31 10.77 5.19
N TYR A 149 -19.42 11.40 5.96
CA TYR A 149 -18.77 12.64 5.54
C TYR A 149 -18.01 12.46 4.21
N ALA A 150 -17.30 11.35 4.02
CA ALA A 150 -16.59 11.07 2.77
C ALA A 150 -17.54 10.85 1.57
N PHE A 151 -18.75 10.30 1.81
CA PHE A 151 -19.80 10.22 0.80
C PHE A 151 -20.34 11.62 0.45
N GLU A 152 -20.66 12.44 1.45
CA GLU A 152 -21.18 13.81 1.27
C GLU A 152 -20.20 14.73 0.53
N GLN A 153 -18.91 14.63 0.83
CA GLN A 153 -17.86 15.38 0.11
C GLN A 153 -17.60 14.82 -1.29
N GLY A 154 -18.24 13.69 -1.63
CA GLY A 154 -18.06 13.01 -2.90
C GLY A 154 -16.62 12.58 -3.10
N TRP A 155 -15.96 12.02 -2.10
CA TRP A 155 -14.61 11.42 -2.21
C TRP A 155 -14.65 9.91 -2.44
N SER A 156 -15.79 9.30 -2.14
CA SER A 156 -16.09 7.90 -2.42
C SER A 156 -16.50 7.68 -3.87
N ASP A 157 -16.17 6.51 -4.40
CA ASP A 157 -16.64 5.95 -5.67
C ASP A 157 -18.04 5.31 -5.58
N GLY A 158 -18.70 5.36 -4.42
CA GLY A 158 -19.95 4.65 -4.13
C GLY A 158 -19.76 3.49 -3.15
N LEU A 159 -18.51 3.10 -2.88
CA LEU A 159 -18.16 2.16 -1.81
C LEU A 159 -17.59 2.91 -0.60
N PRO A 160 -17.74 2.38 0.63
CA PRO A 160 -17.08 2.95 1.81
C PRO A 160 -15.57 3.11 1.58
N VAL A 161 -15.00 4.22 2.05
CA VAL A 161 -13.55 4.50 1.96
C VAL A 161 -12.95 4.50 3.36
N VAL A 162 -11.72 3.99 3.50
CA VAL A 162 -11.01 4.09 4.78
C VAL A 162 -10.59 5.53 5.01
N PRO A 163 -10.97 6.18 6.11
CA PRO A 163 -10.63 7.58 6.34
C PRO A 163 -9.10 7.77 6.44
N PRO A 164 -8.50 8.64 5.61
CA PRO A 164 -7.05 8.75 5.49
C PRO A 164 -6.47 9.64 6.59
N THR A 165 -6.55 9.17 7.84
CA THR A 165 -5.97 9.88 8.98
C THR A 165 -4.45 10.07 8.81
N PRO A 166 -3.85 11.12 9.38
CA PRO A 166 -2.41 11.36 9.26
C PRO A 166 -1.54 10.15 9.60
N ALA A 167 -1.88 9.39 10.66
CA ALA A 167 -1.14 8.18 11.04
C ALA A 167 -1.26 7.06 9.99
N ARG A 168 -2.45 6.85 9.39
CA ARG A 168 -2.65 5.86 8.32
C ARG A 168 -1.90 6.26 7.04
N VAL A 169 -1.88 7.55 6.70
CA VAL A 169 -1.14 8.07 5.54
C VAL A 169 0.37 7.96 5.77
N TYR A 170 0.85 8.33 6.95
CA TYR A 170 2.27 8.16 7.32
C TYR A 170 2.70 6.70 7.22
N ARG A 171 1.88 5.77 7.72
CA ARG A 171 2.11 4.32 7.59
C ARG A 171 2.16 3.87 6.14
N MET A 172 1.23 4.35 5.30
CA MET A 172 1.20 4.03 3.87
C MET A 172 2.48 4.49 3.17
N LEU A 173 2.99 5.68 3.53
CA LEU A 173 4.23 6.22 2.99
C LEU A 173 5.46 5.38 3.33
N GLN A 174 5.45 4.56 4.39
CA GLN A 174 6.54 3.61 4.69
C GLN A 174 6.67 2.50 3.63
N GLY A 175 5.68 2.36 2.74
CA GLY A 175 5.73 1.44 1.60
C GLY A 175 6.62 1.91 0.45
N THR A 176 7.21 3.10 0.53
CA THR A 176 8.06 3.68 -0.52
C THR A 176 9.22 4.47 0.08
N ASN A 177 10.31 4.57 -0.66
CA ASN A 177 11.45 5.43 -0.32
C ASN A 177 11.34 6.83 -0.94
N ARG A 178 10.30 7.09 -1.74
CA ARG A 178 10.06 8.39 -2.37
C ARG A 178 9.57 9.41 -1.35
N ARG A 179 9.93 10.68 -1.54
CA ARG A 179 9.55 11.74 -0.58
C ARG A 179 8.05 12.04 -0.70
N PRO A 180 7.34 12.33 0.40
CA PRO A 180 5.90 12.60 0.36
C PRO A 180 5.51 13.78 -0.55
N ASP A 181 6.37 14.80 -0.64
CA ASP A 181 6.14 16.01 -1.44
C ASP A 181 6.65 15.91 -2.89
N GLU A 182 7.25 14.77 -3.27
CA GLU A 182 7.65 14.51 -4.65
C GLU A 182 6.41 14.44 -5.55
N VAL A 183 6.44 15.17 -6.67
CA VAL A 183 5.36 15.18 -7.66
C VAL A 183 5.51 13.96 -8.56
N VAL A 184 4.50 13.09 -8.56
CA VAL A 184 4.39 11.94 -9.45
C VAL A 184 3.99 12.39 -10.86
N GLY A 185 3.12 13.40 -10.95
CA GLY A 185 2.76 14.03 -12.21
C GLY A 185 1.48 14.86 -12.08
N VAL A 186 0.88 15.20 -13.22
CA VAL A 186 -0.30 16.06 -13.31
C VAL A 186 -1.49 15.25 -13.78
N ILE A 187 -2.51 15.09 -12.94
CA ILE A 187 -3.61 14.15 -13.23
C ILE A 187 -4.64 14.83 -14.14
N PRO A 188 -4.90 14.30 -15.35
CA PRO A 188 -6.00 14.76 -16.17
C PRO A 188 -7.33 14.34 -15.54
N PRO A 189 -8.44 15.02 -15.85
CA PRO A 189 -8.60 16.21 -16.69
C PRO A 189 -8.28 17.54 -16.01
N ASN A 190 -8.40 17.65 -14.68
CA ASN A 190 -8.26 18.93 -13.96
C ASN A 190 -6.84 19.49 -13.96
N GLN A 191 -5.86 18.71 -14.41
CA GLN A 191 -4.44 19.08 -14.43
C GLN A 191 -3.91 19.48 -13.04
N ASN A 192 -4.39 18.78 -12.01
CA ASN A 192 -3.90 18.97 -10.64
C ASN A 192 -2.60 18.21 -10.44
N SER A 193 -1.62 18.87 -9.81
CA SER A 193 -0.38 18.21 -9.37
C SER A 193 -0.69 17.13 -8.32
N CYS A 194 -0.16 15.93 -8.54
CA CYS A 194 -0.28 14.78 -7.66
C CYS A 194 1.07 14.42 -7.07
N THR A 195 1.17 14.51 -5.74
CA THR A 195 2.36 14.11 -4.99
C THR A 195 2.25 12.67 -4.53
N VAL A 196 3.36 12.07 -4.11
CA VAL A 196 3.40 10.75 -3.47
C VAL A 196 2.44 10.68 -2.28
N GLU A 197 2.35 11.76 -1.47
CA GLU A 197 1.38 11.89 -0.39
C GLU A 197 -0.07 11.81 -0.87
N LYS A 198 -0.44 12.48 -1.97
CA LYS A 198 -1.79 12.40 -2.54
C LYS A 198 -2.12 10.99 -3.06
N VAL A 199 -1.14 10.30 -3.63
CA VAL A 199 -1.29 8.88 -4.00
C VAL A 199 -1.51 8.03 -2.74
N ALA A 200 -0.72 8.26 -1.68
CA ALA A 200 -0.84 7.53 -0.41
C ALA A 200 -2.21 7.74 0.25
N ILE A 201 -2.74 8.96 0.26
CA ILE A 201 -4.09 9.28 0.75
C ILE A 201 -5.14 8.43 0.04
N ASN A 202 -5.12 8.40 -1.30
CA ASN A 202 -6.09 7.62 -2.08
C ASN A 202 -5.87 6.10 -1.95
N ALA A 203 -4.63 5.66 -1.78
CA ALA A 203 -4.31 4.26 -1.49
C ALA A 203 -4.86 3.82 -0.13
N VAL A 204 -4.75 4.67 0.91
CA VAL A 204 -5.40 4.43 2.20
C VAL A 204 -6.91 4.35 2.02
N MET A 205 -7.53 5.32 1.35
CA MET A 205 -8.97 5.33 1.09
C MET A 205 -9.47 4.07 0.38
N ALA A 206 -8.70 3.56 -0.58
CA ALA A 206 -9.00 2.31 -1.27
C ALA A 206 -8.86 1.06 -0.37
N GLY A 207 -8.18 1.17 0.77
CA GLY A 207 -7.89 0.07 1.67
C GLY A 207 -6.59 -0.69 1.33
N CYS A 208 -5.64 -0.08 0.62
CA CYS A 208 -4.34 -0.68 0.34
C CYS A 208 -3.56 -0.99 1.63
N LYS A 209 -2.56 -1.87 1.53
CA LYS A 209 -1.50 -1.98 2.54
C LYS A 209 -0.26 -1.21 2.05
N PRO A 210 0.66 -0.79 2.95
CA PRO A 210 1.89 -0.09 2.55
C PRO A 210 2.70 -0.84 1.50
N GLU A 211 2.77 -2.16 1.58
CA GLU A 211 3.54 -2.99 0.64
C GLU A 211 3.02 -2.89 -0.81
N TYR A 212 1.79 -2.40 -1.02
CA TYR A 212 1.19 -2.22 -2.34
C TYR A 212 1.57 -0.87 -2.97
N MET A 213 2.08 0.07 -2.16
CA MET A 213 2.37 1.44 -2.57
C MET A 213 3.26 1.55 -3.82
N PRO A 214 4.33 0.73 -3.99
CA PRO A 214 5.13 0.77 -5.21
C PRO A 214 4.33 0.47 -6.47
N VAL A 215 3.39 -0.48 -6.41
CA VAL A 215 2.53 -0.86 -7.55
C VAL A 215 1.50 0.24 -7.83
N VAL A 216 0.93 0.86 -6.80
CA VAL A 216 0.00 1.99 -6.97
C VAL A 216 0.71 3.18 -7.61
N LEU A 217 1.92 3.51 -7.18
CA LEU A 217 2.73 4.57 -7.80
C LEU A 217 3.01 4.29 -9.27
N ALA A 218 3.48 3.07 -9.59
CA ALA A 218 3.73 2.66 -10.97
C ALA A 218 2.45 2.68 -11.83
N ALA A 219 1.30 2.31 -11.27
CA ALA A 219 0.02 2.39 -11.96
C ALA A 219 -0.41 3.85 -12.24
N VAL A 220 -0.18 4.77 -11.31
CA VAL A 220 -0.43 6.19 -11.53
C VAL A 220 0.51 6.74 -12.60
N GLU A 221 1.80 6.43 -12.54
CA GLU A 221 2.78 6.86 -13.55
C GLU A 221 2.46 6.32 -14.95
N ALA A 222 2.04 5.06 -15.04
CA ALA A 222 1.58 4.47 -16.30
C ALA A 222 0.31 5.16 -16.84
N ALA A 223 -0.60 5.58 -15.95
CA ALA A 223 -1.81 6.32 -16.36
C ALA A 223 -1.51 7.74 -16.86
N LEU A 224 -0.33 8.27 -16.53
CA LEU A 224 0.13 9.59 -16.95
C LEU A 224 1.02 9.56 -18.20
N GLN A 225 1.28 8.38 -18.76
CA GLN A 225 1.93 8.27 -20.07
C GLN A 225 0.95 8.74 -21.16
N ASP A 226 1.45 9.53 -22.11
CA ASP A 226 0.64 10.09 -23.20
C ASP A 226 0.02 8.96 -24.05
N GLU A 227 0.74 7.86 -24.24
CA GLU A 227 0.31 6.67 -24.98
C GLU A 227 -0.95 6.03 -24.38
N PHE A 228 -1.12 6.10 -23.05
CA PHE A 228 -2.33 5.58 -22.39
C PHE A 228 -3.53 6.53 -22.54
N CYS A 229 -3.27 7.83 -22.70
CA CYS A 229 -4.28 8.85 -22.95
C CYS A 229 -5.46 8.82 -21.95
N MET A 230 -5.15 8.89 -20.64
CA MET A 230 -6.18 8.83 -19.57
C MET A 230 -7.28 9.89 -19.72
N HIS A 231 -6.98 11.07 -20.28
CA HIS A 231 -8.00 12.07 -20.61
C HIS A 231 -9.04 11.53 -21.60
N GLY A 232 -8.58 10.87 -22.67
CA GLY A 232 -9.47 10.25 -23.67
C GLY A 232 -10.31 9.13 -23.09
N VAL A 233 -9.72 8.32 -22.19
CA VAL A 233 -10.42 7.25 -21.47
C VAL A 233 -11.58 7.79 -20.61
N LEU A 234 -11.46 8.98 -20.02
CA LEU A 234 -12.54 9.62 -19.25
C LEU A 234 -13.55 10.36 -20.14
N ALA A 235 -13.08 11.03 -21.18
CA ALA A 235 -13.91 11.88 -22.04
C ALA A 235 -14.75 11.10 -23.04
N THR A 236 -14.43 9.82 -23.28
CA THR A 236 -15.20 8.96 -24.20
C THR A 236 -16.60 8.65 -23.66
N THR A 237 -17.56 8.56 -24.57
CA THR A 237 -18.91 8.06 -24.26
C THR A 237 -18.97 6.54 -24.12
N TYR A 238 -17.91 5.85 -24.53
CA TYR A 238 -17.78 4.41 -24.36
C TYR A 238 -17.39 4.07 -22.91
N HIS A 239 -17.79 2.90 -22.43
CA HIS A 239 -17.64 2.54 -21.04
C HIS A 239 -16.31 1.84 -20.78
N VAL A 240 -15.18 2.53 -20.99
CA VAL A 240 -13.84 1.99 -20.69
C VAL A 240 -13.30 2.50 -19.35
N GLY A 241 -12.35 1.76 -18.79
CA GLY A 241 -11.54 2.14 -17.64
C GLY A 241 -10.15 1.49 -17.67
N PRO A 242 -9.22 1.94 -16.81
CA PRO A 242 -7.91 1.34 -16.69
C PRO A 242 -7.99 -0.10 -16.17
N VAL A 243 -7.44 -1.03 -16.95
CA VAL A 243 -7.11 -2.40 -16.57
C VAL A 243 -5.63 -2.42 -16.19
N VAL A 244 -5.33 -2.84 -14.95
CA VAL A 244 -3.98 -2.90 -14.41
C VAL A 244 -3.49 -4.35 -14.45
N ILE A 245 -2.40 -4.58 -15.18
CA ILE A 245 -1.77 -5.90 -15.30
C ILE A 245 -0.41 -5.84 -14.63
N VAL A 246 -0.20 -6.70 -13.64
CA VAL A 246 1.04 -6.73 -12.85
C VAL A 246 1.84 -7.98 -13.18
N ASN A 247 3.14 -7.79 -13.40
CA ASN A 247 4.10 -8.85 -13.72
C ASN A 247 5.27 -8.84 -12.74
N GLY A 248 5.99 -9.97 -12.69
CA GLY A 248 7.23 -10.11 -11.95
C GLY A 248 7.09 -10.40 -10.44
N PRO A 249 8.20 -10.39 -9.70
CA PRO A 249 8.26 -10.88 -8.31
C PRO A 249 7.33 -10.17 -7.32
N ILE A 250 7.02 -8.88 -7.54
CA ILE A 250 6.17 -8.10 -6.63
C ILE A 250 4.79 -8.73 -6.45
N ALA A 251 4.22 -9.33 -7.51
CA ALA A 251 2.90 -9.94 -7.47
C ALA A 251 2.83 -11.03 -6.38
N LYS A 252 3.87 -11.86 -6.27
CA LYS A 252 3.97 -12.89 -5.22
C LYS A 252 4.27 -12.28 -3.86
N GLN A 253 5.18 -11.30 -3.80
CA GLN A 253 5.60 -10.65 -2.54
C GLN A 253 4.43 -9.99 -1.80
N ILE A 254 3.52 -9.34 -2.54
CA ILE A 254 2.37 -8.65 -1.96
C ILE A 254 1.10 -9.52 -1.95
N GLY A 255 1.20 -10.77 -2.39
CA GLY A 255 0.12 -11.74 -2.38
C GLY A 255 -1.02 -11.42 -3.36
N MET A 256 -0.71 -10.87 -4.55
CA MET A 256 -1.70 -10.74 -5.64
C MET A 256 -2.19 -12.12 -6.10
N ASN A 257 -3.46 -12.17 -6.51
CA ASN A 257 -4.03 -13.38 -7.08
C ASN A 257 -3.86 -13.39 -8.61
N SER A 258 -3.34 -14.50 -9.12
CA SER A 258 -3.28 -14.82 -10.57
C SER A 258 -3.92 -16.18 -10.89
N GLY A 259 -4.64 -16.77 -9.93
CA GLY A 259 -5.18 -18.13 -10.01
C GLY A 259 -6.70 -18.18 -10.15
N VAL A 260 -7.33 -19.05 -9.37
CA VAL A 260 -8.79 -19.20 -9.37
C VAL A 260 -9.45 -17.85 -9.04
N ASN A 261 -10.47 -17.49 -9.82
CA ASN A 261 -11.18 -16.21 -9.68
C ASN A 261 -10.25 -14.98 -9.77
N ALA A 262 -9.17 -15.02 -10.57
CA ALA A 262 -8.17 -13.93 -10.67
C ALA A 262 -8.76 -12.54 -10.96
N LEU A 263 -9.83 -12.48 -11.77
CA LEU A 263 -10.51 -11.23 -12.14
C LEU A 263 -11.66 -10.87 -11.20
N GLY A 264 -11.97 -11.72 -10.22
CA GLY A 264 -13.10 -11.55 -9.31
C GLY A 264 -12.68 -11.09 -7.91
N GLN A 265 -13.63 -11.15 -6.99
CA GLN A 265 -13.45 -10.79 -5.59
C GLN A 265 -12.55 -11.77 -4.81
N GLY A 266 -12.11 -11.33 -3.63
CA GLY A 266 -11.48 -12.18 -2.61
C GLY A 266 -9.99 -11.93 -2.37
N ASN A 267 -9.32 -11.16 -3.24
CA ASN A 267 -7.94 -10.75 -3.05
C ASN A 267 -7.82 -9.23 -2.80
N ARG A 268 -7.25 -8.85 -1.65
CA ARG A 268 -7.13 -7.44 -1.26
C ARG A 268 -6.19 -6.66 -2.18
N ALA A 269 -5.07 -7.23 -2.61
CA ALA A 269 -4.12 -6.52 -3.48
C ALA A 269 -4.77 -6.20 -4.83
N ASN A 270 -5.34 -7.20 -5.52
CA ASN A 270 -6.07 -7.02 -6.77
C ASN A 270 -7.18 -5.96 -6.62
N ALA A 271 -8.04 -6.10 -5.60
CA ALA A 271 -9.17 -5.19 -5.43
C ALA A 271 -8.74 -3.74 -5.14
N THR A 272 -7.79 -3.55 -4.22
CA THR A 272 -7.45 -2.22 -3.69
C THR A 272 -6.46 -1.45 -4.55
N ILE A 273 -5.55 -2.11 -5.28
CA ILE A 273 -4.62 -1.43 -6.21
C ILE A 273 -5.39 -0.80 -7.37
N GLY A 274 -6.27 -1.56 -8.02
CA GLY A 274 -7.11 -1.02 -9.10
C GLY A 274 -8.02 0.11 -8.62
N ARG A 275 -8.63 -0.05 -7.44
CA ARG A 275 -9.45 0.99 -6.82
C ARG A 275 -8.65 2.24 -6.44
N ALA A 276 -7.42 2.09 -5.95
CA ALA A 276 -6.57 3.22 -5.59
C ALA A 276 -6.26 4.10 -6.81
N LEU A 277 -5.94 3.49 -7.96
CA LEU A 277 -5.75 4.23 -9.22
C LEU A 277 -7.02 5.02 -9.58
N GLN A 278 -8.20 4.39 -9.51
CA GLN A 278 -9.47 5.04 -9.79
C GLN A 278 -9.76 6.20 -8.84
N LEU A 279 -9.50 6.04 -7.54
CA LEU A 279 -9.66 7.12 -6.56
C LEU A 279 -8.67 8.27 -6.80
N VAL A 280 -7.43 8.01 -7.22
CA VAL A 280 -6.48 9.08 -7.61
C VAL A 280 -7.04 9.87 -8.79
N ILE A 281 -7.46 9.18 -9.87
CA ILE A 281 -8.04 9.81 -11.06
C ILE A 281 -9.29 10.62 -10.70
N ARG A 282 -10.14 10.07 -9.83
CA ARG A 282 -11.39 10.69 -9.40
C ARG A 282 -11.17 11.90 -8.50
N ASN A 283 -10.38 11.77 -7.44
CA ASN A 283 -10.24 12.76 -6.38
C ASN A 283 -9.19 13.85 -6.71
N VAL A 284 -8.13 13.50 -7.45
CA VAL A 284 -7.12 14.47 -7.90
C VAL A 284 -7.45 14.98 -9.31
N GLY A 285 -7.77 14.07 -10.23
CA GLY A 285 -8.07 14.41 -11.63
C GLY A 285 -9.47 14.97 -11.84
N GLY A 286 -10.44 14.65 -10.99
CA GLY A 286 -11.85 15.07 -11.17
C GLY A 286 -12.67 14.15 -12.08
N GLY A 287 -12.21 12.92 -12.34
CA GLY A 287 -12.91 11.94 -13.19
C GLY A 287 -14.19 11.35 -12.58
N ARG A 288 -15.16 12.21 -12.23
CA ARG A 288 -16.44 11.81 -11.62
C ARG A 288 -17.50 11.51 -12.69
N PRO A 289 -18.34 10.46 -12.51
CA PRO A 289 -19.47 10.16 -13.42
C PRO A 289 -20.43 11.34 -13.61
N GLY A 290 -20.83 11.62 -14.86
CA GLY A 290 -21.75 12.71 -15.21
C GLY A 290 -21.10 14.10 -15.24
N GLU A 291 -19.99 14.26 -14.53
CA GLU A 291 -19.00 15.32 -14.70
C GLU A 291 -17.98 14.86 -15.75
N VAL A 292 -16.69 14.80 -15.46
CA VAL A 292 -15.72 14.57 -16.54
C VAL A 292 -15.71 13.14 -17.10
N ASP A 293 -16.17 12.14 -16.34
CA ASP A 293 -16.41 10.81 -16.91
C ASP A 293 -17.72 10.80 -17.72
N ARG A 294 -17.59 10.61 -19.03
CA ARG A 294 -18.67 10.71 -20.02
C ARG A 294 -19.24 9.38 -20.48
N ALA A 295 -18.84 8.26 -19.87
CA ALA A 295 -19.39 6.95 -20.21
C ALA A 295 -20.93 6.94 -20.11
N VAL A 296 -21.60 6.45 -21.15
CA VAL A 296 -23.08 6.46 -21.22
C VAL A 296 -23.69 5.40 -20.29
N MET A 297 -23.14 4.19 -20.28
CA MET A 297 -23.64 3.06 -19.46
C MET A 297 -22.76 2.76 -18.24
N GLY A 298 -21.48 3.14 -18.29
CA GLY A 298 -20.47 2.70 -17.32
C GLY A 298 -20.12 1.20 -17.42
N ASN A 299 -19.11 0.76 -16.66
CA ASN A 299 -18.73 -0.65 -16.53
C ASN A 299 -18.37 -0.97 -15.07
N PRO A 300 -18.68 -2.18 -14.54
CA PRO A 300 -18.33 -2.53 -13.16
C PRO A 300 -16.81 -2.53 -12.86
N GLY A 301 -15.97 -2.76 -13.86
CA GLY A 301 -14.51 -2.66 -13.75
C GLY A 301 -13.98 -1.24 -13.48
N LYS A 302 -14.81 -0.19 -13.63
CA LYS A 302 -14.44 1.18 -13.24
C LYS A 302 -14.29 1.36 -11.72
N TYR A 303 -14.78 0.43 -10.91
CA TYR A 303 -14.45 0.40 -9.47
C TYR A 303 -13.03 -0.13 -9.25
N THR A 304 -12.69 -1.22 -9.92
CA THR A 304 -11.38 -1.86 -9.87
C THR A 304 -11.26 -2.89 -10.99
N PHE A 305 -10.12 -2.90 -11.67
CA PHE A 305 -9.77 -3.96 -12.62
C PHE A 305 -8.26 -4.14 -12.59
N CYS A 306 -7.77 -4.94 -11.65
CA CYS A 306 -6.34 -5.18 -11.44
C CYS A 306 -6.07 -6.65 -11.14
N PHE A 307 -5.10 -7.24 -11.83
CA PHE A 307 -4.71 -8.63 -11.63
C PHE A 307 -3.23 -8.84 -11.97
N ALA A 308 -2.67 -9.94 -11.47
CA ALA A 308 -1.33 -10.38 -11.84
C ALA A 308 -1.41 -11.42 -12.96
N GLU A 309 -0.47 -11.38 -13.91
CA GLU A 309 -0.30 -12.47 -14.87
C GLU A 309 0.22 -13.73 -14.16
N ARG A 310 -0.25 -14.90 -14.61
CA ARG A 310 0.22 -16.18 -14.07
C ARG A 310 1.45 -16.67 -14.84
N GLU A 311 2.62 -16.35 -14.34
CA GLU A 311 3.89 -16.67 -15.02
C GLU A 311 4.41 -18.10 -14.77
N ALA A 312 4.10 -18.71 -13.62
CA ALA A 312 4.80 -19.91 -13.13
C ALA A 312 4.60 -21.19 -13.96
N ASP A 313 3.47 -21.32 -14.66
CA ASP A 313 3.13 -22.48 -15.49
C ASP A 313 2.53 -22.08 -16.85
N SER A 314 2.77 -20.82 -17.23
CA SER A 314 2.46 -20.33 -18.57
C SER A 314 3.33 -21.07 -19.60
N PRO A 315 2.78 -21.45 -20.76
CA PRO A 315 3.57 -21.95 -21.88
C PRO A 315 4.38 -20.87 -22.59
N TRP A 316 4.18 -19.61 -22.23
CA TRP A 316 4.75 -18.44 -22.90
C TRP A 316 5.49 -17.55 -21.92
N GLU A 317 6.37 -16.73 -22.47
CA GLU A 317 6.95 -15.59 -21.77
C GLU A 317 5.84 -14.66 -21.26
N SER A 318 6.10 -13.97 -20.15
CA SER A 318 5.13 -13.02 -19.60
C SER A 318 4.98 -11.81 -20.51
N LEU A 319 3.88 -11.07 -20.37
CA LEU A 319 3.66 -9.81 -21.06
C LEU A 319 4.80 -8.82 -20.83
N ALA A 320 5.41 -8.82 -19.64
CA ALA A 320 6.56 -7.98 -19.34
C ALA A 320 7.80 -8.42 -20.14
N MET A 321 8.07 -9.72 -20.23
CA MET A 321 9.19 -10.26 -20.99
C MET A 321 9.05 -9.99 -22.49
N GLU A 322 7.85 -10.14 -23.05
CA GLU A 322 7.56 -9.77 -24.46
C GLU A 322 7.79 -8.28 -24.73
N ARG A 323 7.65 -7.43 -23.72
CA ARG A 323 7.93 -5.99 -23.78
C ARG A 323 9.39 -5.64 -23.45
N GLY A 324 10.26 -6.64 -23.31
CA GLY A 324 11.70 -6.48 -23.15
C GLY A 324 12.19 -6.33 -21.71
N PHE A 325 11.35 -6.61 -20.70
CA PHE A 325 11.75 -6.58 -19.30
C PHE A 325 12.31 -7.94 -18.84
N ALA A 326 13.29 -7.92 -17.94
CA ALA A 326 13.83 -9.13 -17.34
C ALA A 326 12.82 -9.77 -16.36
N PRO A 327 12.83 -11.10 -16.17
CA PRO A 327 11.88 -11.79 -15.29
C PRO A 327 12.01 -11.39 -13.79
N GLU A 328 13.12 -10.81 -13.38
CA GLU A 328 13.33 -10.28 -12.03
C GLU A 328 12.73 -8.87 -11.85
N GLN A 329 12.39 -8.18 -12.94
CA GLN A 329 11.77 -6.87 -12.89
C GLN A 329 10.26 -7.00 -12.67
N SER A 330 9.73 -6.15 -11.80
CA SER A 330 8.29 -6.01 -11.61
C SER A 330 7.77 -4.86 -12.44
N THR A 331 6.68 -5.07 -13.17
CA THR A 331 6.12 -4.06 -14.07
C THR A 331 4.61 -3.93 -13.90
N VAL A 332 4.09 -2.76 -14.26
CA VAL A 332 2.66 -2.50 -14.40
C VAL A 332 2.38 -2.11 -15.85
N THR A 333 1.43 -2.79 -16.49
CA THR A 333 0.89 -2.41 -17.80
C THR A 333 -0.55 -1.92 -17.61
N LEU A 334 -0.91 -0.82 -18.27
CA LEU A 334 -2.29 -0.36 -18.35
C LEU A 334 -2.89 -0.63 -19.73
N PHE A 335 -4.17 -0.95 -19.74
CA PHE A 335 -4.99 -1.09 -20.94
C PHE A 335 -6.37 -0.47 -20.72
N ALA A 336 -6.93 0.21 -21.73
CA ALA A 336 -8.26 0.80 -21.65
C ALA A 336 -9.32 -0.26 -22.02
N GLY A 337 -9.89 -0.93 -21.02
CA GLY A 337 -10.84 -2.04 -21.21
C GLY A 337 -12.27 -1.70 -20.81
N ASP A 338 -13.25 -2.29 -21.50
CA ASP A 338 -14.69 -2.07 -21.31
C ASP A 338 -15.39 -3.16 -20.46
N GLY A 339 -14.77 -4.31 -20.28
CA GLY A 339 -15.27 -5.38 -19.40
C GLY A 339 -14.69 -6.74 -19.75
N VAL A 340 -15.32 -7.78 -19.21
CA VAL A 340 -14.95 -9.18 -19.50
C VAL A 340 -15.94 -9.79 -20.48
N HIS A 341 -15.44 -10.36 -21.57
CA HIS A 341 -16.22 -11.15 -22.52
C HIS A 341 -15.82 -12.63 -22.37
N PRO A 342 -16.62 -13.48 -21.69
CA PRO A 342 -16.24 -14.87 -21.48
C PRO A 342 -16.33 -15.67 -22.78
N ILE A 343 -15.29 -16.42 -23.10
CA ILE A 343 -15.28 -17.36 -24.22
C ILE A 343 -15.53 -18.77 -23.66
N MET A 344 -16.72 -19.30 -23.91
CA MET A 344 -17.09 -20.66 -23.51
C MET A 344 -16.76 -21.64 -24.64
N ASP A 345 -15.59 -22.27 -24.56
CA ASP A 345 -15.23 -23.39 -25.43
C ASP A 345 -14.84 -24.62 -24.62
N GLN A 346 -15.72 -25.61 -24.65
CA GLN A 346 -15.56 -26.90 -23.97
C GLN A 346 -15.23 -28.05 -24.93
N LEU A 347 -15.20 -27.80 -26.24
CA LEU A 347 -15.15 -28.85 -27.26
C LEU A 347 -13.86 -28.84 -28.07
N SER A 348 -13.19 -27.69 -28.20
CA SER A 348 -11.90 -27.61 -28.88
C SER A 348 -10.85 -28.50 -28.21
N ARG A 349 -10.12 -29.26 -29.01
CA ARG A 349 -9.05 -30.18 -28.58
C ARG A 349 -7.73 -29.97 -29.32
N THR A 350 -7.71 -29.10 -30.32
CA THR A 350 -6.49 -28.72 -31.04
C THR A 350 -6.29 -27.21 -30.94
N PRO A 351 -5.04 -26.73 -31.04
CA PRO A 351 -4.79 -25.29 -31.00
C PRO A 351 -5.47 -24.54 -32.17
N GLU A 352 -5.62 -25.15 -33.35
CA GLU A 352 -6.30 -24.54 -34.51
C GLU A 352 -7.80 -24.38 -34.28
N SER A 353 -8.46 -25.35 -33.63
CA SER A 353 -9.89 -25.24 -33.33
C SER A 353 -10.13 -24.18 -32.26
N LEU A 354 -9.25 -24.11 -31.27
CA LEU A 354 -9.32 -23.14 -30.18
C LEU A 354 -8.99 -21.72 -30.65
N ALA A 355 -7.99 -21.54 -31.51
CA ALA A 355 -7.67 -20.24 -32.12
C ALA A 355 -8.85 -19.70 -32.95
N ARG A 356 -9.55 -20.57 -33.70
CA ARG A 356 -10.81 -20.21 -34.38
C ARG A 356 -11.89 -19.77 -33.41
N SER A 357 -12.04 -20.48 -32.30
CA SER A 357 -12.99 -20.12 -31.24
C SER A 357 -12.70 -18.74 -30.64
N PHE A 358 -11.43 -18.47 -30.34
CA PHE A 358 -10.98 -17.16 -29.86
C PHE A 358 -11.21 -16.06 -30.89
N ALA A 359 -10.85 -16.28 -32.15
CA ALA A 359 -11.06 -15.31 -33.22
C ALA A 359 -12.56 -14.99 -33.41
N MET A 360 -13.45 -15.99 -33.34
CA MET A 360 -14.90 -15.77 -33.43
C MET A 360 -15.41 -14.84 -32.31
N ALA A 361 -14.94 -15.02 -31.07
CA ALA A 361 -15.34 -14.17 -29.96
C ALA A 361 -14.73 -12.75 -30.07
N LEU A 362 -13.46 -12.65 -30.49
CA LEU A 362 -12.76 -11.38 -30.66
C LEU A 362 -13.41 -10.49 -31.73
N ARG A 363 -14.03 -11.06 -32.77
CA ARG A 363 -14.86 -10.29 -33.73
C ARG A 363 -16.02 -9.53 -33.06
N GLY A 364 -16.46 -9.97 -31.88
CA GLY A 364 -17.52 -9.30 -31.13
C GLY A 364 -17.06 -8.12 -30.28
N VAL A 365 -15.75 -7.88 -30.15
CA VAL A 365 -15.21 -6.76 -29.36
C VAL A 365 -15.71 -5.45 -29.96
N CYS A 366 -16.37 -4.63 -29.13
CA CYS A 366 -17.15 -3.45 -29.50
C CYS A 366 -18.31 -3.74 -30.48
N HIS A 367 -17.99 -4.11 -31.72
CA HIS A 367 -18.95 -4.44 -32.77
C HIS A 367 -18.24 -5.12 -33.96
N PRO A 368 -18.79 -6.17 -34.61
CA PRO A 368 -18.15 -6.85 -35.75
C PRO A 368 -17.81 -5.96 -36.95
N LYS A 369 -18.52 -4.84 -37.12
CA LYS A 369 -18.23 -3.84 -38.16
C LYS A 369 -17.23 -2.76 -37.74
N MET A 370 -16.72 -2.79 -36.51
CA MET A 370 -15.65 -1.93 -36.03
C MET A 370 -14.29 -2.62 -36.13
N ALA A 371 -14.03 -3.29 -37.25
CA ALA A 371 -12.71 -3.86 -37.52
C ALA A 371 -11.64 -2.74 -37.47
N GLN A 372 -10.51 -3.01 -36.80
CA GLN A 372 -9.43 -2.05 -36.53
C GLN A 372 -9.84 -0.81 -35.73
N GLY A 373 -11.01 -0.82 -35.09
CA GLY A 373 -11.49 0.29 -34.26
C GLY A 373 -10.93 0.29 -32.83
N SER A 374 -10.50 -0.86 -32.34
CA SER A 374 -10.05 -1.06 -30.95
C SER A 374 -9.02 -2.19 -30.88
N ASP A 375 -8.13 -2.10 -29.89
CA ASP A 375 -7.28 -3.22 -29.46
C ASP A 375 -8.04 -4.14 -28.51
N ALA A 376 -7.55 -5.37 -28.34
CA ALA A 376 -8.13 -6.35 -27.41
C ALA A 376 -7.04 -7.06 -26.60
N ILE A 377 -7.39 -7.47 -25.37
CA ILE A 377 -6.57 -8.38 -24.57
C ILE A 377 -7.30 -9.72 -24.47
N LEU A 378 -6.59 -10.79 -24.82
CA LEU A 378 -7.06 -12.17 -24.65
C LEU A 378 -6.37 -12.80 -23.43
N LEU A 379 -7.16 -13.12 -22.41
CA LEU A 379 -6.68 -13.90 -21.25
C LEU A 379 -6.94 -15.38 -21.49
N VAL A 380 -5.88 -16.17 -21.60
CA VAL A 380 -5.96 -17.61 -21.84
C VAL A 380 -5.88 -18.36 -20.52
N CYS A 381 -6.90 -19.15 -20.18
CA CYS A 381 -6.92 -19.91 -18.94
C CYS A 381 -5.92 -21.09 -18.98
N PRO A 382 -5.50 -21.64 -17.82
CA PRO A 382 -4.50 -22.71 -17.78
C PRO A 382 -4.87 -23.98 -18.55
N GLU A 383 -6.15 -24.30 -18.67
CA GLU A 383 -6.65 -25.43 -19.45
C GLU A 383 -6.41 -25.21 -20.95
N HIS A 384 -6.84 -24.06 -21.48
CA HIS A 384 -6.63 -23.69 -22.87
C HIS A 384 -5.15 -23.49 -23.22
N ALA A 385 -4.39 -22.87 -22.32
CA ALA A 385 -2.95 -22.68 -22.46
C ALA A 385 -2.20 -24.03 -22.59
N ARG A 386 -2.68 -25.09 -21.92
CA ARG A 386 -2.11 -26.44 -22.02
C ARG A 386 -2.22 -27.01 -23.43
N THR A 387 -3.35 -26.80 -24.11
CA THR A 387 -3.55 -27.26 -25.51
C THR A 387 -2.47 -26.68 -26.43
N PHE A 388 -2.13 -25.40 -26.27
CA PHE A 388 -1.06 -24.76 -27.03
C PHE A 388 0.33 -25.28 -26.65
N ARG A 389 0.57 -25.49 -25.34
CA ARG A 389 1.83 -26.07 -24.84
C ARG A 389 2.12 -27.45 -25.44
N GLU A 390 1.14 -28.34 -25.40
CA GLU A 390 1.26 -29.72 -25.87
C GLU A 390 1.50 -29.78 -27.39
N ALA A 391 0.96 -28.80 -28.12
CA ALA A 391 1.19 -28.65 -29.55
C ALA A 391 2.44 -27.83 -29.90
N GLY A 392 3.18 -27.31 -28.91
CA GLY A 392 4.38 -26.50 -29.12
C GLY A 392 4.11 -25.14 -29.77
N TRP A 393 2.92 -24.56 -29.58
CA TRP A 393 2.60 -23.22 -30.11
C TRP A 393 3.19 -22.14 -29.21
N SER A 394 4.04 -21.29 -29.79
CA SER A 394 4.43 -20.03 -29.18
C SER A 394 3.26 -19.04 -29.17
N LYS A 395 3.34 -18.01 -28.32
CA LYS A 395 2.35 -16.94 -28.29
C LYS A 395 2.30 -16.19 -29.62
N ALA A 396 3.47 -15.93 -30.22
CA ALA A 396 3.58 -15.33 -31.55
C ALA A 396 2.84 -16.12 -32.63
N ARG A 397 2.97 -17.45 -32.65
CA ARG A 397 2.22 -18.31 -33.59
C ARG A 397 0.71 -18.23 -33.34
N LEU A 398 0.27 -18.24 -32.08
CA LEU A 398 -1.15 -18.09 -31.75
C LEU A 398 -1.69 -16.73 -32.23
N THR A 399 -0.94 -15.66 -32.00
CA THR A 399 -1.30 -14.31 -32.48
C THR A 399 -1.41 -14.27 -34.00
N GLU A 400 -0.43 -14.79 -34.74
CA GLU A 400 -0.45 -14.84 -36.21
C GLU A 400 -1.66 -15.63 -36.77
N GLU A 401 -1.98 -16.76 -36.14
CA GLU A 401 -3.17 -17.55 -36.51
C GLU A 401 -4.46 -16.77 -36.23
N ILE A 402 -4.57 -16.11 -35.07
CA ILE A 402 -5.74 -15.28 -34.73
C ILE A 402 -5.88 -14.11 -35.71
N ASP A 403 -4.80 -13.41 -36.05
CA ASP A 403 -4.82 -12.29 -37.00
C ASP A 403 -5.28 -12.73 -38.39
N THR A 404 -4.80 -13.90 -38.83
CA THR A 404 -5.26 -14.52 -40.09
C THR A 404 -6.76 -14.80 -40.05
N LEU A 405 -7.26 -15.37 -38.94
CA LEU A 405 -8.66 -15.71 -38.75
C LEU A 405 -9.57 -14.49 -38.52
N LEU A 406 -9.04 -13.36 -38.06
CA LEU A 406 -9.75 -12.10 -37.89
C LEU A 406 -9.86 -11.28 -39.18
N THR A 407 -9.16 -11.67 -40.23
CA THR A 407 -9.32 -11.06 -41.55
C THR A 407 -10.75 -11.27 -42.06
N THR A 408 -11.38 -10.19 -42.54
CA THR A 408 -12.72 -10.23 -43.15
C THR A 408 -12.77 -9.47 -44.46
N ASP A 409 -13.78 -9.77 -45.29
CA ASP A 409 -14.00 -9.07 -46.53
C ASP A 409 -14.51 -7.65 -46.27
N ILE A 410 -13.88 -6.65 -46.91
CA ILE A 410 -14.26 -5.24 -46.76
C ILE A 410 -15.73 -4.96 -47.09
N ARG A 411 -16.37 -5.81 -47.92
CA ARG A 411 -17.79 -5.71 -48.26
C ARG A 411 -18.71 -5.98 -47.06
N GLU A 412 -18.25 -6.75 -46.07
CA GLU A 412 -19.00 -6.99 -44.83
C GLU A 412 -18.96 -5.79 -43.88
N LEU A 413 -18.01 -4.86 -44.08
CA LEU A 413 -17.78 -3.69 -43.23
C LEU A 413 -18.47 -2.41 -43.75
N VAL A 414 -19.23 -2.49 -44.84
CA VAL A 414 -19.94 -1.34 -45.43
C VAL A 414 -21.02 -0.83 -44.45
N ARG A 415 -21.05 0.49 -44.23
CA ARG A 415 -21.99 1.18 -43.32
C ARG A 415 -23.46 0.92 -43.72
N GLY A 416 -24.32 0.68 -42.72
CA GLY A 416 -25.78 0.73 -42.88
C GLY A 416 -26.50 -0.60 -43.12
N ALA A 417 -25.92 -1.73 -42.73
CA ALA A 417 -26.61 -3.03 -42.74
C ALA A 417 -26.83 -3.57 -41.33
#